data_AF-A0A1Y6D2R2-F1
#
_entry.id   AF-A0A1Y6D2R2-F1
#
_cell.length_a   1.000
_cell.length_b   1.000
_cell.length_c   1.000
_cell.angle_alpha   90.00
_cell.angle_beta   90.00
_cell.angle_gamma   90.00
#
_symmetry.space_group_name_H-M   'P 1'
#
loop_
_entity.id
_entity.type
_entity.pdbx_description
1 polymer ?
#
loop_
_entity_poly.entity_id
_entity_poly.type
_entity_poly.pdbx_seq_one_letter_code
_entity_poly.pdbx_strand_id
1 'polypeptide(L)'
;MIPPPHRAPWTTTSRIPMKQSRTILRRVAGLTLALWLSGCVQVAPWERGHLAKPQMALEPHPEQNGFLEHVHGGREAASGGTSASGGGCGCY
;
A
#
# COMPACT_ATOMS: atom_id res chain seq x y z
N MET A 1 11.27 35.63 57.12
CA MET A 1 10.26 34.66 56.66
C MET A 1 10.61 34.27 55.23
N ILE A 2 11.04 33.02 55.02
CA ILE A 2 11.46 32.45 53.72
C ILE A 2 10.52 31.25 53.46
N PRO A 3 9.80 31.17 52.33
CA PRO A 3 8.95 30.01 52.02
C PRO A 3 9.78 28.80 51.53
N PRO A 4 9.31 27.55 51.75
CA PRO A 4 10.03 26.33 51.37
C PRO A 4 9.89 26.00 49.85
N PRO A 5 10.83 25.22 49.28
CA PRO A 5 10.81 24.87 47.86
C PRO A 5 9.74 23.81 47.53
N HIS A 6 8.96 24.06 46.47
CA HIS A 6 7.99 23.15 45.89
C HIS A 6 8.70 21.92 45.28
N ARG A 7 8.29 20.70 45.65
CA ARG A 7 8.70 19.45 44.99
C ARG A 7 7.97 19.30 43.67
N ALA A 8 8.71 19.08 42.59
CA ALA A 8 8.14 18.88 41.26
C ALA A 8 7.57 17.44 41.10
N PRO A 9 6.40 17.26 40.45
CA PRO A 9 5.68 15.97 40.37
C PRO A 9 6.14 15.00 39.27
N TRP A 10 7.23 15.25 38.56
CA TRP A 10 7.57 14.52 37.32
C TRP A 10 8.40 13.24 37.53
N THR A 11 8.56 12.74 38.76
CA THR A 11 9.19 11.43 39.02
C THR A 11 8.22 10.26 38.85
N THR A 12 7.42 10.24 37.77
CA THR A 12 6.85 8.97 37.30
C THR A 12 7.93 8.26 36.49
N THR A 13 8.90 7.69 37.20
CA THR A 13 9.73 6.64 36.61
C THR A 13 8.83 5.41 36.50
N SER A 14 8.18 5.26 35.35
CA SER A 14 7.41 4.07 35.06
C SER A 14 8.39 2.91 34.95
N ARG A 15 8.58 2.17 36.05
CA ARG A 15 9.26 0.87 36.03
C ARG A 15 8.34 -0.13 35.36
N ILE A 16 8.32 -0.13 34.03
CA ILE A 16 7.60 -1.15 33.27
C ILE A 16 8.43 -2.44 33.40
N PRO A 17 7.89 -3.53 33.97
CA PRO A 17 8.62 -4.77 34.08
C PRO A 17 8.92 -5.32 32.67
N MET A 18 10.17 -5.72 32.42
CA MET A 18 10.66 -6.12 31.08
C MET A 18 9.85 -7.29 30.45
N LYS A 19 9.15 -8.09 31.27
CA LYS A 19 8.25 -9.17 30.83
C LYS A 19 6.91 -8.66 30.27
N GLN A 20 6.46 -7.50 30.75
CA GLN A 20 5.25 -6.80 30.29
C GLN A 20 5.50 -6.10 28.95
N SER A 21 6.72 -5.61 28.71
CA SER A 21 7.12 -5.03 27.41
C SER A 21 7.06 -6.05 26.26
N ARG A 22 7.61 -7.27 26.44
CA ARG A 22 7.61 -8.31 25.38
C ARG A 22 6.21 -8.84 25.03
N THR A 23 5.29 -8.87 25.98
CA THR A 23 3.90 -9.31 25.77
C THR A 23 3.05 -8.21 25.14
N ILE A 24 3.25 -6.95 25.52
CA ILE A 24 2.65 -5.79 24.87
C ILE A 24 3.13 -5.70 23.41
N LEU A 25 4.44 -5.83 23.15
CA LEU A 25 4.99 -5.76 21.79
C LEU A 25 4.41 -6.85 20.87
N ARG A 26 4.22 -8.08 21.38
CA ARG A 26 3.56 -9.17 20.63
C ARG A 26 2.10 -8.88 20.32
N ARG A 27 1.35 -8.32 21.27
CA ARG A 27 -0.05 -7.95 21.05
C ARG A 27 -0.18 -6.81 20.05
N VAL A 28 0.66 -5.78 20.17
CA VAL A 28 0.72 -4.66 19.22
C VAL A 28 1.07 -5.15 17.82
N ALA A 29 2.10 -6.00 17.68
CA ALA A 29 2.47 -6.57 16.39
C ALA A 29 1.35 -7.40 15.75
N GLY A 30 0.62 -8.20 16.55
CA GLY A 30 -0.54 -8.95 16.08
C GLY A 30 -1.70 -8.03 15.64
N LEU A 31 -1.96 -6.96 16.39
CA LEU A 31 -3.00 -5.98 16.06
C LEU A 31 -2.66 -5.19 14.81
N THR A 32 -1.40 -4.77 14.65
CA THR A 32 -0.94 -4.12 13.41
C THR A 32 -1.07 -5.07 12.24
N LEU A 33 -0.65 -6.34 12.36
CA LEU A 33 -0.77 -7.29 11.27
C LEU A 33 -2.23 -7.51 10.85
N ALA A 34 -3.16 -7.68 11.80
CA ALA A 34 -4.58 -7.81 11.50
C ALA A 34 -5.16 -6.58 10.78
N LEU A 35 -4.69 -5.37 11.12
CA LEU A 35 -5.10 -4.14 10.45
C LEU A 35 -4.69 -4.13 8.97
N TRP A 36 -3.49 -4.63 8.65
CA TRP A 36 -2.99 -4.71 7.27
C TRP A 36 -3.76 -5.73 6.43
N LEU A 37 -4.24 -6.82 7.03
CA LEU A 37 -5.06 -7.82 6.32
C LEU A 37 -6.52 -7.39 6.12
N SER A 38 -7.01 -6.39 6.86
CA SER A 38 -8.42 -5.95 6.79
C SER A 38 -8.81 -5.21 5.49
N GLY A 39 -7.84 -4.87 4.64
CA GLY A 39 -8.09 -4.19 3.36
C GLY A 39 -8.58 -5.11 2.22
N CYS A 40 -8.57 -6.43 2.41
CA CYS A 40 -9.00 -7.37 1.37
C CYS A 40 -10.51 -7.59 1.44
N VAL A 41 -11.29 -6.69 0.84
CA VAL A 41 -12.75 -6.82 0.73
C VAL A 41 -13.13 -7.44 -0.62
N GLN A 42 -14.00 -8.46 -0.58
CA GLN A 42 -14.53 -9.07 -1.80
C GLN A 42 -15.60 -8.13 -2.40
N VAL A 43 -15.25 -7.43 -3.47
CA VAL A 43 -16.17 -6.56 -4.22
C VAL A 43 -16.94 -7.39 -5.24
N ALA A 44 -18.25 -7.16 -5.37
CA ALA A 44 -19.04 -7.91 -6.33
C ALA A 44 -18.65 -7.51 -7.78
N PRO A 45 -18.67 -8.44 -8.76
CA PRO A 45 -18.15 -8.19 -10.11
C PRO A 45 -18.77 -6.96 -10.81
N TRP A 46 -20.05 -6.69 -10.56
CA TRP A 46 -20.79 -5.57 -11.16
C TRP A 46 -20.50 -4.21 -10.51
N GLU A 47 -19.99 -4.16 -9.28
CA GLU A 47 -19.57 -2.91 -8.62
C GLU A 47 -18.25 -2.38 -9.20
N ARG A 48 -17.44 -3.26 -9.81
CA ARG A 48 -16.20 -2.87 -10.49
C ARG A 48 -16.42 -1.87 -11.62
N GLY A 49 -17.59 -1.88 -12.28
CA GLY A 49 -17.92 -0.91 -13.32
C GLY A 49 -17.99 0.54 -12.80
N HIS A 50 -18.33 0.74 -11.52
CA HIS A 50 -18.37 2.07 -10.90
C HIS A 50 -17.03 2.46 -10.25
N LEU A 51 -16.23 1.49 -9.80
CA LEU A 51 -14.94 1.71 -9.15
C LEU A 51 -13.78 1.85 -10.15
N ALA A 52 -13.86 1.19 -11.30
CA ALA A 52 -12.86 1.25 -12.37
C ALA A 52 -13.04 2.54 -13.18
N LYS A 53 -12.50 3.64 -12.66
CA LYS A 53 -12.50 4.91 -13.38
C LYS A 53 -11.68 4.76 -14.68
N PRO A 54 -12.07 5.40 -15.79
CA PRO A 54 -11.35 5.30 -17.06
C PRO A 54 -9.89 5.75 -16.97
N GLN A 55 -9.55 6.62 -16.01
CA GLN A 55 -8.17 7.06 -15.75
C GLN A 55 -7.28 5.98 -15.09
N MET A 56 -7.86 4.88 -14.62
CA MET A 56 -7.13 3.73 -14.07
C MET A 56 -6.91 2.64 -15.13
N ALA A 57 -7.30 2.89 -16.38
CA ALA A 57 -7.02 1.98 -17.48
C ALA A 57 -5.51 1.79 -17.63
N LEU A 58 -5.08 0.54 -17.82
CA LEU A 58 -3.68 0.20 -18.05
C LEU A 58 -3.13 0.92 -19.29
N GLU A 59 -4.00 1.13 -20.27
CA GLU A 59 -3.72 1.90 -21.48
C GLU A 59 -4.79 2.99 -21.67
N PRO A 60 -4.52 4.24 -21.25
CA PRO A 60 -5.49 5.33 -21.37
C PRO A 60 -5.69 5.82 -22.81
N HIS A 61 -4.69 5.64 -23.67
CA HIS A 61 -4.65 6.16 -25.05
C HIS A 61 -4.20 5.06 -26.02
N PRO A 62 -5.05 4.07 -26.32
CA PRO A 62 -4.67 2.91 -27.13
C PRO A 62 -4.22 3.30 -28.55
N GLU A 63 -4.76 4.37 -29.12
CA GLU A 63 -4.37 4.88 -30.44
C GLU A 63 -2.96 5.46 -30.45
N GLN A 64 -2.57 6.14 -29.37
CA GLN A 64 -1.24 6.72 -29.23
C GLN A 64 -0.22 5.63 -28.92
N ASN A 65 -0.56 4.69 -28.04
CA ASN A 65 0.32 3.58 -27.72
C ASN A 65 0.57 2.68 -28.94
N GLY A 66 -0.46 2.38 -29.72
CA GLY A 66 -0.30 1.65 -30.99
C GLY A 66 0.64 2.36 -31.97
N PHE A 67 0.54 3.68 -32.10
CA PHE A 67 1.46 4.46 -32.93
C PHE A 67 2.90 4.40 -32.42
N LEU A 68 3.10 4.54 -31.11
CA LEU A 68 4.43 4.46 -30.49
C LEU A 68 5.02 3.06 -30.65
N GLU A 69 4.22 2.02 -30.50
CA GLU A 69 4.61 0.64 -30.76
C GLU A 69 5.01 0.40 -32.21
N HIS A 70 4.31 0.96 -33.19
CA HIS A 70 4.72 0.89 -34.59
C HIS A 70 6.07 1.57 -34.84
N VAL A 71 6.30 2.75 -34.24
CA VAL A 71 7.57 3.48 -34.37
C VAL A 71 8.71 2.73 -33.67
N HIS A 72 8.46 2.21 -32.47
CA HIS A 72 9.44 1.42 -31.72
C HIS A 72 9.75 0.10 -32.41
N GLY A 73 8.73 -0.63 -32.88
CA GLY A 73 8.91 -1.88 -33.63
C GLY A 73 9.74 -1.70 -34.91
N GLY A 74 9.66 -0.54 -35.57
CA GLY A 74 10.52 -0.22 -36.71
C GLY A 74 11.97 0.13 -36.32
N ARG A 75 12.18 0.75 -35.16
CA ARG A 75 13.52 1.13 -34.67
C ARG A 75 14.27 -0.01 -34.00
N GLU A 76 13.54 -0.89 -33.34
CA GLU A 76 14.05 -1.93 -32.43
C GLU A 76 13.73 -3.34 -32.96
N ALA A 77 13.43 -3.49 -34.26
CA ALA A 77 13.02 -4.77 -34.87
C ALA A 77 13.98 -5.94 -34.58
N ALA A 78 15.27 -5.66 -34.35
CA ALA A 78 16.29 -6.66 -34.05
C ALA A 78 16.39 -7.05 -32.56
N SER A 79 15.90 -6.23 -31.62
CA SER A 79 16.02 -6.47 -30.17
C SER A 79 14.89 -7.34 -29.59
N GLY A 80 13.96 -7.79 -30.45
CA GLY A 80 12.78 -8.55 -30.04
C GLY A 80 11.72 -7.59 -29.50
N GLY A 81 10.55 -7.59 -30.13
CA GLY A 81 9.47 -6.65 -29.82
C GLY A 81 9.03 -6.64 -28.35
N THR A 82 8.32 -5.60 -27.97
CA THR A 82 7.70 -5.38 -26.65
C THR A 82 6.55 -6.38 -26.40
N SER A 83 6.85 -7.66 -26.25
CA SER A 83 5.85 -8.69 -25.88
C SER A 83 5.53 -8.68 -24.38
N ALA A 84 5.46 -7.49 -23.78
CA ALA A 84 4.97 -7.27 -22.43
C ALA A 84 3.65 -6.47 -22.49
N SER A 85 2.76 -6.82 -23.44
CA SER A 85 1.37 -6.44 -23.32
C SER A 85 0.82 -7.15 -22.08
N GLY A 86 0.66 -6.39 -21.01
CA GLY A 86 0.18 -6.85 -19.72
C GLY A 86 -1.14 -7.59 -19.85
N GLY A 87 -1.07 -8.91 -19.95
CA GLY A 87 -2.20 -9.82 -19.80
C GLY A 87 -2.60 -9.85 -18.35
N GLY A 88 -3.40 -8.87 -17.93
CA GLY A 88 -4.27 -9.07 -16.77
C GLY A 88 -5.08 -10.34 -17.01
N CYS A 89 -5.25 -11.16 -15.96
CA CYS A 89 -6.09 -12.35 -16.00
C CYS A 89 -7.51 -11.94 -16.44
N GLY A 90 -7.77 -12.07 -17.74
CA GLY A 90 -9.04 -11.82 -18.37
C GLY A 90 -10.04 -12.87 -17.90
N CYS A 91 -10.68 -12.60 -16.78
CA CYS A 91 -11.88 -13.29 -16.34
C CYS A 91 -13.05 -12.33 -16.56
N TYR A 92 -13.62 -12.40 -17.75
CA TYR A 92 -15.06 -12.28 -17.96
C TYR A 92 -15.65 -13.68 -18.00
#